data_AF-A0A392NWD7-F1
#
_entry.id   AF-A0A392NWD7-F1
#
_cell.length_a   1.000
_cell.length_b   1.000
_cell.length_c   1.000
_cell.angle_alpha   90.00
_cell.angle_beta   90.00
_cell.angle_gamma   90.00
#
_symmetry.space_group_name_H-M   'P 1'
#
loop_
_entity.id
_entity.type
_entity.pdbx_description
1 polymer ?
#
loop_
_entity_poly.entity_id
_entity_poly.type
_entity_poly.pdbx_seq_one_letter_code
_entity_poly.pdbx_strand_id
1 'polypeptide(L)'
;MIDAAKYADLALLLIDGSYGFEMETFEFLNILQVHGFPKVMGVLTHLDHFKDVKKLRKTKQRLKHRFWTEIYDGAKLFYLSGLIHGKYVKREVHNLARFISVMKFHPLSWRTSHPYVLVDRFEDITPPEQVHANNKCDRKVTLYGYLRGCNLKRGNK
;
A
#
# COMPACT_ATOMS: atom_id res chain seq x y z
N MET A 1 7.87 5.63 0.28
CA MET A 1 7.41 4.79 -0.84
C MET A 1 8.34 3.61 -1.10
N ILE A 2 9.65 3.82 -1.22
CA ILE A 2 10.64 2.75 -1.53
C ILE A 2 10.61 1.59 -0.52
N ASP A 3 10.66 1.86 0.78
CA ASP A 3 10.72 0.77 1.76
C ASP A 3 9.43 -0.05 1.79
N ALA A 4 8.28 0.63 1.68
CA ALA A 4 6.98 -0.02 1.52
C ALA A 4 6.93 -0.96 0.30
N ALA A 5 7.52 -0.56 -0.82
CA ALA A 5 7.57 -1.40 -2.02
C ALA A 5 8.33 -2.71 -1.79
N LYS A 6 9.40 -2.68 -0.99
CA LYS A 6 10.22 -3.88 -0.70
C LYS A 6 9.43 -4.95 0.06
N TYR A 7 8.53 -4.56 0.97
CA TYR A 7 7.79 -5.50 1.82
C TYR A 7 6.30 -5.67 1.50
N ALA A 8 5.68 -4.83 0.67
CA ALA A 8 4.24 -4.87 0.43
C ALA A 8 3.79 -6.10 -0.38
N ASP A 9 2.93 -6.95 0.18
CA ASP A 9 2.35 -8.11 -0.53
C ASP A 9 1.20 -7.71 -1.47
N LEU A 10 0.47 -6.66 -1.10
CA LEU A 10 -0.57 -6.01 -1.88
C LEU A 10 -0.38 -4.50 -1.85
N ALA A 11 -0.42 -3.87 -3.02
CA ALA A 11 -0.51 -2.42 -3.15
C ALA A 11 -1.91 -2.02 -3.65
N LEU A 12 -2.60 -1.19 -2.86
CA LEU A 12 -3.82 -0.51 -3.28
C LEU A 12 -3.43 0.85 -3.85
N LEU A 13 -3.49 1.00 -5.18
CA LEU A 13 -3.20 2.26 -5.86
C LEU A 13 -4.45 3.11 -5.94
N LEU A 14 -4.47 4.17 -5.15
CA LEU A 14 -5.51 5.17 -5.19
C LEU A 14 -5.27 6.10 -6.38
N ILE A 15 -6.28 6.29 -7.22
CA ILE A 15 -6.22 7.19 -8.36
C ILE A 15 -7.41 8.14 -8.24
N ASP A 16 -7.16 9.44 -8.35
CA ASP A 16 -8.21 10.43 -8.47
C ASP A 16 -8.81 10.35 -9.88
N GLY A 17 -10.11 10.04 -9.96
CA GLY A 17 -10.80 9.96 -11.24
C GLY A 17 -10.97 11.32 -11.93
N SER A 18 -11.06 12.41 -11.16
CA SER A 18 -11.27 13.78 -11.63
C SER A 18 -9.99 14.39 -12.20
N TYR A 19 -8.86 14.19 -11.53
CA TYR A 19 -7.55 14.68 -11.94
C TYR A 19 -6.88 13.72 -12.94
N GLY A 20 -6.89 12.43 -12.64
CA GLY A 20 -6.25 11.38 -13.42
C GLY A 20 -5.01 10.83 -12.72
N PHE A 21 -4.08 10.28 -13.50
CA PHE A 21 -2.85 9.73 -12.94
C PHE A 21 -1.84 10.81 -12.62
N GLU A 22 -1.34 10.78 -11.39
CA GLU A 22 -0.28 11.63 -10.89
C GLU A 22 1.11 10.98 -11.08
N MET A 23 2.15 11.81 -11.17
CA MET A 23 3.53 11.31 -11.33
C MET A 23 3.95 10.39 -10.18
N GLU A 24 3.53 10.69 -8.94
CA GLU A 24 3.84 9.87 -7.77
C GLU A 24 3.32 8.42 -7.91
N THR A 25 2.15 8.24 -8.55
CA THR A 25 1.60 6.90 -8.80
C THR A 25 2.49 6.11 -9.77
N PHE A 26 3.05 6.78 -10.79
CA PHE A 26 3.97 6.16 -11.74
C PHE A 26 5.33 5.86 -11.12
N GLU A 27 5.87 6.79 -10.33
CA GLU A 27 7.12 6.57 -9.60
C GLU A 27 7.01 5.35 -8.69
N PHE A 28 5.91 5.24 -7.94
CA PHE A 28 5.69 4.09 -7.07
C PHE A 28 5.53 2.78 -7.86
N LEU A 29 4.82 2.79 -8.98
CA LEU A 29 4.72 1.63 -9.88
C LEU A 29 6.10 1.18 -10.40
N ASN A 30 6.94 2.12 -10.82
CA ASN A 30 8.29 1.82 -11.30
C ASN A 30 9.17 1.24 -10.17
N ILE A 31 9.09 1.81 -8.96
CA ILE A 31 9.79 1.29 -7.79
C ILE A 31 9.33 -0.15 -7.47
N LEU A 32 8.03 -0.43 -7.57
CA LEU A 32 7.49 -1.78 -7.37
C LEU A 32 8.01 -2.77 -8.42
N GLN A 33 8.11 -2.35 -9.68
CA GLN A 33 8.67 -3.20 -10.74
C GLN A 33 10.12 -3.58 -10.48
N VAL A 34 10.94 -2.64 -9.99
CA VAL A 34 12.36 -2.88 -9.66
C VAL A 34 12.55 -3.81 -8.46
N HIS A 35 11.75 -3.66 -7.41
CA HIS A 35 11.90 -4.44 -6.17
C HIS A 35 11.18 -5.80 -6.18
N GLY A 36 10.53 -6.15 -7.29
CA GLY A 36 9.70 -7.34 -7.42
C GLY A 36 8.23 -6.96 -7.31
N PHE A 37 7.54 -7.04 -8.44
CA PHE A 37 6.19 -6.51 -8.62
C PHE A 37 5.16 -7.31 -7.80
N PRO A 38 4.62 -6.77 -6.68
CA PRO A 38 3.64 -7.48 -5.88
C PRO A 38 2.26 -7.41 -6.55
N LYS A 39 1.24 -7.96 -5.91
CA LYS A 39 -0.12 -7.79 -6.42
C LYS A 39 -0.54 -6.32 -6.27
N VAL A 40 -1.06 -5.75 -7.35
CA VAL A 40 -1.53 -4.37 -7.40
C VAL A 40 -3.02 -4.37 -7.73
N MET A 41 -3.81 -3.63 -6.96
CA MET A 41 -5.21 -3.31 -7.28
C MET A 41 -5.38 -1.80 -7.37
N GLY A 42 -6.10 -1.33 -8.37
CA GLY A 42 -6.42 0.08 -8.52
C GLY A 42 -7.74 0.42 -7.84
N VAL A 43 -7.83 1.61 -7.25
CA VAL A 43 -9.05 2.16 -6.67
C VAL A 43 -9.24 3.58 -7.21
N LEU A 44 -10.26 3.78 -8.02
CA LEU A 44 -10.65 5.10 -8.53
C LEU A 44 -11.58 5.79 -7.55
N THR A 45 -11.23 7.02 -7.17
CA THR A 45 -11.99 7.89 -6.26
C THR A 45 -12.49 9.14 -6.97
N HIS A 46 -13.21 10.01 -6.25
CA HIS A 46 -13.65 11.33 -6.72
C HIS A 46 -14.49 11.28 -8.01
N LEU A 47 -15.32 10.24 -8.12
CA LEU A 47 -16.19 10.03 -9.28
C LEU A 47 -17.48 10.87 -9.22
N ASP A 48 -17.81 11.39 -8.05
CA ASP A 48 -18.87 12.33 -7.74
C ASP A 48 -18.63 13.74 -8.28
N HIS A 49 -17.38 14.12 -8.52
CA HIS A 49 -17.03 15.40 -9.15
C HIS A 49 -17.51 15.51 -10.62
N PHE A 50 -17.86 14.39 -11.25
CA PHE A 50 -18.36 14.37 -12.62
C PHE A 50 -19.86 14.66 -12.69
N LYS A 51 -20.21 15.86 -13.17
CA LYS A 51 -21.61 16.23 -13.44
C LYS A 51 -22.22 15.49 -14.63
N ASP A 52 -21.41 15.14 -15.64
CA ASP A 52 -21.86 14.43 -16.85
C ASP A 52 -21.48 12.95 -16.83
N VAL A 53 -22.49 12.10 -16.96
CA VAL A 53 -22.37 10.63 -17.02
C VAL A 53 -21.62 10.17 -18.27
N LYS A 54 -21.75 10.85 -19.41
CA LYS A 54 -21.03 10.49 -20.65
C LYS A 54 -19.53 10.73 -20.48
N LYS A 55 -19.16 11.90 -19.94
CA LYS A 55 -17.77 12.22 -19.59
C LYS A 55 -17.20 11.23 -18.57
N LEU A 56 -17.96 10.90 -17.51
CA LEU A 56 -17.56 9.92 -16.50
C LEU A 56 -17.23 8.55 -17.12
N ARG A 57 -18.10 8.02 -17.99
CA ARG A 57 -17.88 6.73 -18.66
C ARG A 57 -16.62 6.74 -19.53
N LYS A 58 -16.40 7.80 -20.32
CA LYS A 58 -15.19 7.97 -21.14
C LYS A 58 -13.92 8.04 -20.27
N THR A 59 -13.95 8.81 -19.19
CA THR A 59 -12.79 8.92 -18.28
C THR A 59 -12.49 7.60 -17.60
N LYS A 60 -13.51 6.87 -17.09
CA LYS A 60 -13.32 5.54 -16.51
C LYS A 60 -12.67 4.57 -17.50
N GLN A 61 -13.12 4.57 -18.76
CA GLN A 61 -12.53 3.70 -19.79
C GLN A 61 -11.08 4.08 -20.09
N ARG A 62 -10.78 5.38 -20.23
CA ARG A 62 -9.41 5.88 -20.46
C ARG A 62 -8.47 5.53 -19.32
N LEU A 63 -8.88 5.77 -18.07
CA LEU A 63 -8.07 5.47 -16.89
C LEU A 63 -7.87 3.97 -16.72
N LYS A 64 -8.91 3.17 -16.98
CA LYS A 64 -8.81 1.71 -16.98
C LYS A 64 -7.82 1.20 -18.01
N HIS A 65 -7.89 1.70 -19.25
CA HIS A 65 -6.97 1.28 -20.30
C HIS A 65 -5.51 1.65 -19.95
N ARG A 66 -5.29 2.89 -19.48
CA ARG A 66 -3.96 3.31 -19.02
C ARG A 66 -3.46 2.45 -17.85
N PHE A 67 -4.32 2.16 -16.87
CA PHE A 67 -3.97 1.27 -15.75
C PHE A 67 -3.53 -0.12 -16.22
N TRP A 68 -4.14 -0.65 -17.29
CA TRP A 68 -3.77 -1.93 -17.86
C TRP A 68 -2.42 -1.89 -18.55
N THR A 69 -2.14 -0.83 -19.31
CA THR A 69 -0.84 -0.64 -19.99
C THR A 69 0.33 -0.59 -19.00
N GLU A 70 0.13 0.04 -17.84
CA GLU A 70 1.21 0.27 -16.85
C GLU A 70 1.48 -0.93 -15.94
N ILE A 71 0.50 -1.82 -15.79
CA ILE A 71 0.57 -2.96 -14.85
C ILE A 71 0.55 -4.28 -15.61
N TYR A 72 -0.64 -4.70 -16.03
CA TYR A 72 -0.86 -5.83 -16.91
C TYR A 72 -2.32 -5.80 -17.40
N ASP A 73 -2.56 -6.41 -18.56
CA ASP A 73 -3.89 -6.47 -19.14
C ASP A 73 -4.87 -7.24 -18.23
N GLY A 74 -5.99 -6.58 -17.91
CA GLY A 74 -7.02 -7.16 -17.04
C GLY A 74 -6.75 -6.96 -15.54
N ALA A 75 -5.80 -6.09 -15.16
CA ALA A 75 -5.64 -5.66 -13.77
C ALA A 75 -6.96 -5.13 -13.18
N LYS A 76 -7.22 -5.46 -11.90
CA LYS A 76 -8.50 -5.16 -11.24
C LYS A 76 -8.52 -3.70 -10.80
N LEU A 77 -9.60 -3.01 -11.19
CA LEU A 77 -9.85 -1.61 -10.88
C LEU A 77 -11.23 -1.48 -10.22
N PHE A 78 -11.24 -0.92 -9.01
CA PHE A 78 -12.44 -0.65 -8.23
C PHE A 78 -12.83 0.81 -8.35
N TYR A 79 -14.12 1.10 -8.16
CA TYR A 79 -14.67 2.44 -8.26
C TYR A 79 -15.34 2.78 -6.93
N LEU A 80 -14.90 3.86 -6.29
CA LEU A 80 -15.54 4.44 -5.12
C LEU A 80 -16.28 5.70 -5.58
N SER A 81 -17.61 5.66 -5.50
CA SER A 81 -18.45 6.68 -6.15
C SER A 81 -18.39 8.04 -5.46
N GLY A 82 -18.15 8.08 -4.15
CA GLY A 82 -18.06 9.30 -3.35
C GLY A 82 -18.12 9.02 -1.85
N LEU A 83 -18.11 10.09 -1.05
CA LEU A 83 -18.19 10.01 0.41
C LEU A 83 -19.60 10.35 0.90
N ILE A 84 -20.14 9.52 1.79
CA ILE A 84 -21.39 9.74 2.53
C ILE A 84 -21.03 9.87 4.01
N HIS A 85 -21.29 11.04 4.60
CA HIS A 85 -20.90 11.35 5.99
C HIS A 85 -19.42 11.05 6.30
N GLY A 86 -18.53 11.44 5.39
CA GLY A 86 -17.08 11.23 5.53
C GLY A 86 -16.61 9.78 5.35
N LYS A 87 -17.49 8.86 4.93
CA LYS A 87 -17.14 7.44 4.70
C LYS A 87 -17.51 7.00 3.28
N TYR A 88 -16.75 6.07 2.73
CA TYR A 88 -17.11 5.45 1.44
C TYR A 88 -18.35 4.56 1.56
N VAL A 89 -19.00 4.35 0.42
CA VAL A 89 -20.22 3.51 0.33
C VAL A 89 -19.91 2.08 0.78
N LYS A 90 -20.61 1.60 1.82
CA LYS A 90 -20.38 0.29 2.43
C LYS A 90 -20.36 -0.86 1.41
N ARG A 91 -21.24 -0.82 0.40
CA ARG A 91 -21.31 -1.87 -0.65
C ARG A 91 -20.04 -1.92 -1.51
N GLU A 92 -19.47 -0.77 -1.85
CA GLU A 92 -18.28 -0.68 -2.68
C GLU A 92 -17.05 -1.15 -1.90
N VAL A 93 -16.94 -0.71 -0.64
CA VAL A 93 -15.90 -1.15 0.29
C VAL A 93 -16.00 -2.66 0.56
N HIS A 94 -17.21 -3.18 0.77
CA HIS A 94 -17.43 -4.62 0.97
C HIS A 94 -16.99 -5.44 -0.24
N ASN A 95 -17.26 -4.97 -1.47
CA ASN A 95 -16.78 -5.65 -2.67
C ASN A 95 -15.25 -5.62 -2.77
N LEU A 96 -14.61 -4.48 -2.50
CA LEU A 96 -13.15 -4.37 -2.44
C LEU A 96 -12.56 -5.35 -1.41
N ALA A 97 -13.10 -5.34 -0.18
CA ALA A 97 -12.67 -6.22 0.90
C ALA A 97 -12.78 -7.71 0.50
N ARG A 98 -13.89 -8.11 -0.14
CA ARG A 98 -14.08 -9.48 -0.63
C ARG A 98 -12.98 -9.91 -1.60
N PHE A 99 -12.53 -9.02 -2.48
CA PHE A 99 -11.44 -9.34 -3.41
C PHE A 99 -10.08 -9.43 -2.70
N ILE A 100 -9.83 -8.58 -1.71
CA ILE A 100 -8.62 -8.65 -0.89
C ILE A 100 -8.56 -9.97 -0.13
N SER A 101 -9.68 -10.39 0.48
CA SER A 101 -9.75 -11.63 1.28
C SER A 101 -9.47 -12.91 0.49
N VAL A 102 -9.83 -12.95 -0.81
CA VAL A 102 -9.64 -14.14 -1.66
C VAL A 102 -8.30 -14.11 -2.41
N MET A 103 -7.51 -13.05 -2.26
CA MET A 103 -6.30 -12.86 -3.03
C MET A 103 -5.22 -13.89 -2.65
N LYS A 104 -4.57 -14.46 -3.67
CA LYS A 104 -3.38 -15.30 -3.51
C LYS A 104 -2.14 -14.47 -3.83
N PHE A 105 -1.20 -14.45 -2.89
CA PHE A 105 0.07 -13.74 -3.03
C PHE A 105 1.11 -14.64 -3.69
N HIS A 106 1.96 -14.03 -4.53
CA HIS A 106 3.09 -14.73 -5.11
C HIS A 106 4.32 -14.46 -4.25
N PRO A 107 5.03 -15.49 -3.77
CA PRO A 107 6.21 -15.30 -2.95
C PRO A 107 7.34 -14.71 -3.80
N LEU A 108 7.83 -13.52 -3.42
CA LEU A 108 9.01 -12.92 -4.04
C LEU A 108 10.29 -13.53 -3.45
N SER A 109 11.28 -13.79 -4.31
CA SER A 109 12.54 -14.45 -3.92
C SER A 109 13.27 -13.76 -2.77
N TRP A 110 13.33 -12.43 -2.78
CA TRP A 110 13.94 -11.65 -1.70
C TRP A 110 13.22 -11.87 -0.37
N ARG A 111 11.88 -11.84 -0.38
CA ARG A 111 11.04 -11.96 0.81
C ARG A 111 11.06 -13.36 1.41
N THR A 112 11.19 -14.40 0.59
CA THR A 112 11.32 -15.78 1.09
C THR A 112 12.71 -16.05 1.65
N SER A 113 13.73 -15.34 1.17
CA SER A 113 15.13 -15.63 1.54
C SER A 113 15.61 -14.84 2.77
N HIS A 114 15.00 -13.69 3.07
CA HIS A 114 15.44 -12.80 4.14
C HIS A 114 14.38 -12.65 5.24
N PRO A 115 14.78 -12.68 6.52
CA PRO A 115 13.87 -12.40 7.62
C PRO A 115 13.68 -10.89 7.71
N TYR A 116 12.43 -10.44 7.88
CA TYR A 116 12.13 -9.02 8.10
C TYR A 116 10.94 -8.87 9.04
N VAL A 117 10.89 -7.74 9.73
CA VAL A 117 9.83 -7.40 10.69
C VAL A 117 9.27 -6.05 10.31
N LEU A 118 7.95 -5.97 10.18
CA LEU A 118 7.25 -4.70 10.17
C LEU A 118 6.89 -4.37 11.61
N VAL A 119 7.40 -3.25 12.12
CA VAL A 119 7.20 -2.85 13.50
C VAL A 119 5.80 -2.25 13.67
N ASP A 120 4.99 -2.89 14.51
CA ASP A 120 3.63 -2.44 14.85
C ASP A 120 3.62 -1.55 16.11
N ARG A 121 4.55 -1.78 17.05
CA ARG A 121 4.68 -1.00 18.28
C ARG A 121 6.15 -0.74 18.62
N PHE A 122 6.43 0.50 18.97
CA PHE A 122 7.74 1.00 19.36
C PHE A 122 7.70 1.46 20.81
N GLU A 123 8.67 1.04 21.62
CA GLU A 123 8.83 1.49 23.00
C GLU A 123 10.26 1.89 23.30
N ASP A 124 10.43 3.03 23.95
CA ASP A 124 11.70 3.47 24.50
C ASP A 124 11.78 3.01 25.96
N ILE A 125 12.76 2.16 26.27
CA ILE A 125 12.98 1.61 27.62
C ILE A 125 14.20 2.24 28.30
N THR A 126 14.68 3.38 27.78
CA THR A 126 15.79 4.13 28.36
C THR A 126 15.38 4.74 29.71
N PRO A 127 16.22 4.61 30.77
CA PRO A 127 15.94 5.24 32.05
C PRO A 127 15.76 6.77 31.91
N PRO A 128 14.69 7.36 32.47
CA PRO A 128 14.42 8.80 32.33
C PRO A 128 15.57 9.68 32.83
N GLU A 129 16.27 9.25 33.88
CA GLU A 129 17.42 9.96 34.46
C GLU A 129 18.55 10.19 33.45
N GLN A 130 18.83 9.19 32.60
CA GLN A 130 19.86 9.30 31.57
C GLN A 130 19.46 10.29 30.48
N VAL A 131 18.17 10.31 30.13
CA VAL A 131 17.61 11.26 29.15
C VAL A 131 17.62 12.70 29.71
N HIS A 132 17.33 12.87 31.00
CA HIS A 132 17.43 14.16 31.68
C HIS A 132 18.87 14.67 31.76
N ALA A 133 19.83 13.80 32.05
CA ALA A 133 21.24 14.16 32.11
C ALA A 133 21.82 14.49 30.72
N ASN A 134 21.45 13.73 29.69
CA ASN A 134 21.85 13.98 28.32
C ASN A 134 20.74 13.57 27.32
N ASN A 135 20.09 14.56 26.73
CA ASN A 135 19.01 14.32 25.76
C ASN A 135 19.46 13.59 24.48
N LYS A 136 20.78 13.59 24.17
CA LYS A 136 21.39 12.91 23.01
C LYS A 136 22.07 11.59 23.37
N CYS A 137 21.77 10.99 24.52
CA CYS A 137 22.32 9.69 24.89
C CYS A 137 21.80 8.57 23.95
N ASP A 138 22.57 7.47 23.88
CA ASP A 138 22.12 6.26 23.20
C ASP A 138 20.88 5.71 23.92
N ARG A 139 19.81 5.46 23.16
CA ARG A 139 18.53 4.99 23.70
C ARG A 139 18.36 3.50 23.47
N LYS A 140 17.83 2.82 24.49
CA LYS A 140 17.47 1.42 24.39
C LYS A 140 16.01 1.30 24.00
N VAL A 141 15.75 0.69 22.86
CA VAL A 141 14.41 0.57 22.29
C VAL A 141 13.97 -0.89 22.19
N THR A 142 12.67 -1.11 22.35
CA THR A 142 12.01 -2.40 22.12
C THR A 142 11.05 -2.24 20.94
N LEU A 143 11.16 -3.16 19.98
CA LEU A 143 10.35 -3.17 18.76
C LEU A 143 9.48 -4.42 18.76
N TYR A 144 8.17 -4.23 18.65
CA TYR A 144 7.20 -5.31 18.54
C TYR A 144 6.62 -5.36 17.14
N GLY A 145 6.52 -6.55 16.57
CA GLY A 145 5.93 -6.77 15.25
C GLY A 145 5.93 -8.24 14.87
N TYR A 146 5.26 -8.54 13.77
CA TYR A 146 5.23 -9.90 13.23
C TYR A 146 6.48 -10.19 12.40
N LEU A 147 7.12 -11.34 12.67
CA LEU A 147 8.17 -11.87 11.82
C LEU A 147 7.58 -12.34 10.48
N ARG A 148 8.18 -11.86 9.39
CA ARG A 148 7.84 -12.22 8.02
C ARG A 148 9.07 -12.71 7.26
N GLY A 149 8.83 -13.43 6.17
CA GLY A 149 9.89 -14.03 5.36
C GLY A 149 10.40 -15.34 5.97
N CYS A 150 11.71 -15.46 6.14
CA CYS A 150 12.31 -16.64 6.78
C CYS A 150 12.54 -16.45 8.29
N ASN A 151 13.00 -17.51 8.96
CA ASN A 151 13.22 -17.48 10.41
C ASN A 151 14.44 -16.62 10.78
N LEU A 152 14.30 -15.80 11.82
CA LEU A 152 15.43 -15.08 12.42
C LEU A 152 16.40 -16.08 13.07
N LYS A 153 17.71 -15.92 12.79
CA LYS A 153 18.75 -16.73 13.42
C LYS A 153 18.84 -16.37 14.91
N ARG A 154 18.89 -17.40 15.76
CA ARG A 154 19.10 -17.25 17.19
C ARG A 154 20.51 -16.67 17.43
N GLY A 155 20.59 -15.49 18.05
CA GLY A 155 21.87 -14.84 18.37
C GLY A 155 22.16 -13.53 17.61
N ASN A 156 21.38 -13.19 16.59
CA ASN A 156 21.39 -11.84 16.03
C ASN A 156 20.52 -10.92 16.91
N LYS A 157 21.10 -10.42 17.99
CA LYS A 157 20.58 -9.29 18.78
C LYS A 157 21.47 -8.07 18.55
#